data_AF-A0A970R971-F1
#
_entry.id   AF-A0A970R971-F1
#
_cell.length_a   1.000
_cell.length_b   1.000
_cell.length_c   1.000
_cell.angle_alpha   90.00
_cell.angle_beta   90.00
_cell.angle_gamma   90.00
#
_symmetry.space_group_name_H-M   'P 1'
#
loop_
_entity.id
_entity.type
_entity.pdbx_description
1 polymer ?
#
loop_
_entity_poly.entity_id
_entity_poly.type
_entity_poly.pdbx_seq_one_letter_code
_entity_poly.pdbx_strand_id
1 'polypeptide(L)'
;MKRTLILTAMIMLAGCASVQTIAPEYQTGKFPKLNVGATVNVGQVMVGEHDYLSQDRAILRGSLNGSFWMGRNAAVAGNSLVAVMSSGQKVYCMPPGGLGSPCVKDTHGDGFFDKAFTMNAYGMLVNESNIDPVGYRQANQTIEDGFKYELIYQGRDSSVVRIAYREYTDNLAKPAFSQELTYTLEPGVDTPVRFRDVSLTIHEADNNQIVYTVQSGF
;
A
#
# COMPACT_ATOMS: atom_id res chain seq x y z
N MET A 1 -70.50 -19.20 1.41
CA MET A 1 -69.31 -20.09 1.58
C MET A 1 -68.42 -19.91 0.36
N LYS A 2 -67.44 -19.00 0.45
CA LYS A 2 -65.98 -19.28 0.44
C LYS A 2 -65.51 -20.18 -0.71
N ARG A 3 -64.72 -19.59 -1.63
CA ARG A 3 -63.39 -20.13 -2.03
C ARG A 3 -62.64 -19.10 -2.90
N THR A 4 -61.87 -18.26 -2.23
CA THR A 4 -60.89 -17.36 -2.84
C THR A 4 -59.64 -18.17 -3.17
N LEU A 5 -59.27 -18.21 -4.45
CA LEU A 5 -58.07 -18.87 -4.96
C LEU A 5 -56.88 -17.91 -4.78
N ILE A 6 -55.99 -18.17 -3.82
CA ILE A 6 -54.78 -17.36 -3.60
C ILE A 6 -53.66 -17.98 -4.46
N LEU A 7 -53.31 -17.34 -5.57
CA LEU A 7 -52.08 -17.62 -6.31
C LEU A 7 -50.89 -17.06 -5.52
N THR A 8 -50.07 -17.94 -4.94
CA THR A 8 -48.81 -17.56 -4.30
C THR A 8 -47.73 -17.50 -5.39
N ALA A 9 -47.38 -16.29 -5.83
CA ALA A 9 -46.28 -16.08 -6.75
C ALA A 9 -44.95 -16.27 -6.01
N MET A 10 -44.23 -17.35 -6.32
CA MET A 10 -42.91 -17.63 -5.79
C MET A 10 -41.88 -16.75 -6.52
N ILE A 11 -41.55 -15.61 -5.92
CA ILE A 11 -40.53 -14.68 -6.42
C ILE A 11 -39.17 -15.32 -6.12
N MET A 12 -38.59 -15.98 -7.13
CA MET A 12 -37.19 -16.39 -7.13
C MET A 12 -36.32 -15.13 -7.23
N LEU A 13 -35.84 -14.64 -6.10
CA LEU A 13 -34.76 -13.64 -6.06
C LEU A 13 -33.47 -14.32 -6.53
N ALA A 14 -33.23 -14.31 -7.84
CA ALA A 14 -31.91 -14.60 -8.41
C ALA A 14 -31.01 -13.40 -8.09
N GLY A 15 -30.35 -13.43 -6.93
CA GLY A 15 -29.28 -12.50 -6.61
C GLY A 15 -28.10 -12.77 -7.55
N CYS A 16 -27.90 -11.92 -8.55
CA CYS A 16 -26.63 -11.86 -9.25
C CYS A 16 -25.56 -11.43 -8.23
N ALA A 17 -24.80 -12.40 -7.70
CA ALA A 17 -23.58 -12.11 -6.97
C ALA A 17 -22.56 -11.57 -7.99
N SER A 18 -22.61 -10.26 -8.24
CA SER A 18 -21.64 -9.56 -9.06
C SER A 18 -20.27 -9.58 -8.37
N VAL A 19 -19.25 -9.96 -9.13
CA VAL A 19 -17.85 -10.07 -8.74
C VAL A 19 -17.37 -8.82 -7.99
N GLN A 20 -16.90 -8.98 -6.75
CA GLN A 20 -16.17 -7.95 -6.02
C GLN A 20 -14.71 -8.39 -5.91
N THR A 21 -13.87 -7.94 -6.84
CA THR A 21 -12.42 -8.01 -6.70
C THR A 21 -11.98 -7.10 -5.56
N ILE A 22 -10.95 -7.47 -4.77
CA ILE A 22 -10.28 -6.48 -3.90
C ILE A 22 -9.62 -5.49 -4.84
N ALA A 23 -10.20 -4.30 -4.92
CA ALA A 23 -9.54 -3.19 -5.58
C ALA A 23 -8.26 -2.86 -4.80
N PRO A 24 -7.14 -2.59 -5.49
CA PRO A 24 -5.99 -1.96 -4.89
C PRO A 24 -6.42 -0.72 -4.08
N GLU A 25 -5.67 -0.39 -3.03
CA GLU A 25 -6.02 0.69 -2.12
C GLU A 25 -5.18 1.93 -2.42
N TYR A 26 -5.85 3.06 -2.64
CA TYR A 26 -5.17 4.35 -2.72
C TYR A 26 -4.62 4.72 -1.35
N GLN A 27 -3.32 4.94 -1.30
CA GLN A 27 -2.63 5.51 -0.16
C GLN A 27 -2.39 6.98 -0.48
N THR A 28 -3.20 7.85 0.12
CA THR A 28 -3.05 9.31 0.00
C THR A 28 -2.83 9.91 1.38
N GLY A 29 -1.83 10.78 1.52
CA GLY A 29 -1.56 11.43 2.80
C GLY A 29 -0.70 12.67 2.67
N LYS A 30 -0.95 13.63 3.56
CA LYS A 30 -0.24 14.92 3.65
C LYS A 30 0.16 15.14 5.10
N PHE A 31 1.38 15.60 5.31
CA PHE A 31 1.92 15.94 6.62
C PHE A 31 2.84 17.18 6.50
N PRO A 32 2.78 18.14 7.45
CA PRO A 32 1.84 18.25 8.58
C PRO A 32 0.52 18.87 8.13
N LYS A 33 -0.37 19.22 9.07
CA LYS A 33 -1.55 20.04 8.75
C LYS A 33 -1.11 21.47 8.37
N LEU A 34 -1.70 22.01 7.30
CA LEU A 34 -1.44 23.39 6.89
C LEU A 34 -1.83 24.39 8.00
N ASN A 35 -1.02 25.45 8.12
CA ASN A 35 -1.20 26.57 9.03
C ASN A 35 -1.29 26.19 10.52
N VAL A 36 -0.75 25.02 10.87
CA VAL A 36 -0.62 24.55 12.25
C VAL A 36 0.86 24.32 12.54
N GLY A 37 1.34 24.85 13.68
CA GLY A 37 2.71 24.61 14.13
C GLY A 37 2.95 23.12 14.38
N ALA A 38 4.06 22.62 13.86
CA ALA A 38 4.50 21.25 13.99
C ALA A 38 5.92 21.20 14.56
N THR A 39 6.22 20.12 15.27
CA THR A 39 7.55 19.84 15.80
C THR A 39 7.95 18.43 15.41
N VAL A 40 9.14 18.29 14.84
CA VAL A 40 9.73 16.98 14.52
C VAL A 40 11.18 16.93 14.96
N ASN A 41 11.66 15.73 15.27
CA ASN A 41 13.04 15.48 15.65
C ASN A 41 13.93 15.24 14.42
N VAL A 42 15.25 15.30 14.62
CA VAL A 42 16.23 14.94 13.59
C VAL A 42 15.97 13.52 13.06
N GLY A 43 16.04 13.38 11.73
CA GLY A 43 15.77 12.15 10.99
C GLY A 43 14.30 11.92 10.69
N GLN A 44 13.38 12.70 11.25
CA GLN A 44 11.94 12.59 10.97
C GLN A 44 11.52 13.43 9.76
N VAL A 45 10.44 12.97 9.11
CA VAL A 45 9.79 13.68 8.01
C VAL A 45 9.14 14.94 8.57
N MET A 46 9.55 16.11 8.09
CA MET A 46 8.94 17.40 8.40
C MET A 46 7.87 17.79 7.38
N VAL A 47 7.99 17.37 6.11
CA VAL A 47 6.90 17.52 5.13
C VAL A 47 6.83 16.24 4.34
N GLY A 48 5.64 15.68 4.19
CA GLY A 48 5.44 14.45 3.43
C GLY A 48 4.15 14.52 2.65
N GLU A 49 4.21 14.11 1.40
CA GLU A 49 3.02 13.85 0.60
C GLU A 49 3.20 12.55 -0.15
N HIS A 50 2.11 11.81 -0.26
CA HIS A 50 2.06 10.63 -1.07
C HIS A 50 0.67 10.47 -1.67
N ASP A 51 0.65 9.96 -2.89
CA ASP A 51 -0.52 9.48 -3.58
C ASP A 51 -0.07 8.31 -4.46
N TYR A 52 -0.37 7.09 -4.03
CA TYR A 52 -0.01 5.89 -4.77
C TYR A 52 -1.00 4.76 -4.55
N LEU A 53 -1.14 3.93 -5.58
CA LEU A 53 -1.95 2.72 -5.50
C LEU A 53 -1.12 1.59 -4.91
N SER A 54 -1.55 1.04 -3.77
CA SER A 54 -0.89 -0.08 -3.12
C SER A 54 -1.74 -1.35 -3.21
N GLN A 55 -1.07 -2.49 -3.30
CA GLN A 55 -1.70 -3.79 -3.29
C GLN A 55 -1.01 -4.70 -2.29
N ASP A 56 -1.82 -5.37 -1.47
CA ASP A 56 -1.38 -6.43 -0.59
C ASP A 56 -0.89 -7.63 -1.40
N ARG A 57 0.28 -8.14 -1.03
CA ARG A 57 0.96 -9.24 -1.69
C ARG A 57 1.56 -10.23 -0.69
N ALA A 58 1.74 -11.45 -1.18
CA ALA A 58 2.45 -12.50 -0.48
C ALA A 58 3.70 -12.89 -1.26
N ILE A 59 4.87 -12.78 -0.61
CA ILE A 59 6.14 -13.23 -1.17
C ILE A 59 6.42 -14.64 -0.67
N LEU A 60 6.51 -15.59 -1.59
CA LEU A 60 6.80 -16.99 -1.24
C LEU A 60 8.19 -17.15 -0.64
N ARG A 61 8.32 -17.99 0.39
CA ARG A 61 9.60 -18.43 0.96
C ARG A 61 10.04 -19.81 0.47
N GLY A 62 9.17 -20.51 -0.25
CA GLY A 62 9.43 -21.82 -0.82
C GLY A 62 8.66 -22.00 -2.14
N SER A 63 8.80 -23.18 -2.74
CA SER A 63 8.12 -23.48 -4.00
C SER A 63 6.78 -24.15 -3.77
N LEU A 64 5.76 -23.67 -4.46
CA LEU A 64 4.47 -24.34 -4.58
C LEU A 64 4.60 -25.43 -5.65
N ASN A 65 4.56 -26.68 -5.22
CA ASN A 65 4.74 -27.88 -6.06
C ASN A 65 3.53 -28.81 -5.96
N GLY A 66 3.52 -29.85 -6.80
CA GLY A 66 2.50 -30.91 -6.78
C GLY A 66 1.62 -30.93 -8.02
N SER A 67 0.67 -31.87 -8.05
CA SER A 67 -0.21 -32.11 -9.21
C SER A 67 -1.03 -30.87 -9.60
N PHE A 68 -1.43 -30.05 -8.62
CA PHE A 68 -2.14 -28.80 -8.85
C PHE A 68 -1.34 -27.80 -9.72
N TRP A 69 0.00 -27.80 -9.59
CA TRP A 69 0.91 -26.89 -10.28
C TRP A 69 1.47 -27.45 -11.59
N MET A 70 1.14 -28.69 -11.93
CA MET A 70 1.62 -29.34 -13.15
C MET A 70 1.11 -28.61 -14.40
N GLY A 71 2.03 -28.24 -15.30
CA GLY A 71 1.71 -27.50 -16.52
C GLY A 71 1.42 -26.01 -16.33
N ARG A 72 1.66 -25.46 -15.13
CA ARG A 72 1.52 -24.02 -14.82
C ARG A 72 2.89 -23.34 -14.75
N ASN A 73 2.89 -22.01 -14.77
CA ASN A 73 4.08 -21.23 -14.48
C ASN A 73 4.61 -21.57 -13.08
N ALA A 74 5.94 -21.69 -12.97
CA ALA A 74 6.58 -22.02 -11.71
C ALA A 74 6.29 -20.95 -10.65
N ALA A 75 5.88 -21.40 -9.46
CA ALA A 75 5.69 -20.57 -8.28
C ALA A 75 6.74 -20.96 -7.25
N VAL A 76 7.85 -20.23 -7.22
CA VAL A 76 9.04 -20.51 -6.42
C VAL A 76 9.28 -19.42 -5.37
N ALA A 77 10.27 -19.62 -4.50
CA ALA A 77 10.66 -18.62 -3.51
C ALA A 77 10.98 -17.27 -4.19
N GLY A 78 10.48 -16.18 -3.61
CA GLY A 78 10.61 -14.82 -4.13
C GLY A 78 9.48 -14.39 -5.09
N ASN A 79 8.67 -15.31 -5.62
CA ASN A 79 7.48 -14.91 -6.39
C ASN A 79 6.51 -14.10 -5.51
N SER A 80 5.96 -13.04 -6.11
CA SER A 80 5.02 -12.10 -5.48
C SER A 80 3.60 -12.39 -5.96
N LEU A 81 2.74 -12.86 -5.06
CA LEU A 81 1.34 -13.18 -5.33
C LEU A 81 0.46 -11.99 -4.93
N VAL A 82 -0.59 -11.75 -5.70
CA VAL A 82 -1.54 -10.65 -5.51
C VAL A 82 -2.67 -11.08 -4.58
N ALA A 83 -2.98 -10.29 -3.56
CA ALA A 83 -4.17 -10.51 -2.74
C ALA A 83 -5.46 -10.25 -3.55
N VAL A 84 -6.43 -11.18 -3.45
CA VAL A 84 -7.73 -11.13 -4.13
C VAL A 84 -8.82 -11.55 -3.14
N MET A 85 -9.95 -10.84 -3.10
CA MET A 85 -11.18 -11.34 -2.48
C MET A 85 -11.93 -12.14 -3.54
N SER A 86 -12.36 -13.33 -3.16
CA SER A 86 -13.35 -14.09 -3.92
C SER A 86 -14.30 -14.77 -2.95
N SER A 87 -15.61 -14.62 -3.16
CA SER A 87 -16.65 -15.22 -2.32
C SER A 87 -16.50 -14.91 -0.81
N GLY A 88 -16.09 -13.69 -0.47
CA GLY A 88 -15.86 -13.26 0.92
C GLY A 88 -14.56 -13.80 1.54
N GLN A 89 -13.70 -14.46 0.77
CA GLN A 89 -12.44 -15.01 1.23
C GLN A 89 -11.25 -14.30 0.58
N LYS A 90 -10.28 -13.89 1.41
CA LYS A 90 -9.00 -13.38 0.93
C LYS A 90 -8.10 -14.56 0.54
N VAL A 91 -7.56 -14.51 -0.67
CA VAL A 91 -6.57 -15.46 -1.20
C VAL A 91 -5.44 -14.70 -1.89
N TYR A 92 -4.34 -15.38 -2.17
CA TYR A 92 -3.20 -14.84 -2.90
C TYR A 92 -3.04 -15.57 -4.22
N CYS A 93 -3.12 -14.86 -5.34
CA CYS A 93 -3.08 -15.45 -6.67
C CYS A 93 -1.80 -15.11 -7.42
N MET A 94 -1.35 -16.01 -8.28
CA MET A 94 -0.27 -15.69 -9.21
C MET A 94 -0.71 -14.54 -10.14
N PRO A 95 0.14 -13.53 -10.39
CA PRO A 95 -0.19 -12.45 -11.32
C PRO A 95 -0.57 -13.01 -12.70
N PRO A 96 -1.61 -12.45 -13.37
CA PRO A 96 -2.32 -11.22 -13.04
C PRO A 96 -3.48 -11.37 -12.03
N GLY A 97 -3.69 -12.55 -11.42
CA GLY A 97 -4.76 -12.76 -10.43
C GLY A 97 -6.17 -12.88 -11.01
N GLY A 98 -6.29 -13.16 -12.31
CA GLY A 98 -7.57 -13.29 -13.05
C GLY A 98 -7.91 -14.73 -13.46
N LEU A 99 -8.74 -14.87 -14.51
CA LEU A 99 -9.19 -16.17 -15.05
C LEU A 99 -8.03 -17.17 -15.23
N GLY A 100 -8.21 -18.37 -14.70
CA GLY A 100 -7.26 -19.47 -14.78
C GLY A 100 -6.09 -19.36 -13.80
N SER A 101 -5.96 -18.22 -13.09
CA SER A 101 -4.86 -18.00 -12.17
C SER A 101 -4.92 -18.98 -11.00
N PRO A 102 -3.79 -19.65 -10.67
CA PRO A 102 -3.68 -20.42 -9.45
C PRO A 102 -3.56 -19.47 -8.25
N CYS A 103 -4.39 -19.73 -7.25
CA CYS A 103 -4.47 -19.00 -6.00
C CYS A 103 -4.19 -19.92 -4.83
N VAL A 104 -3.69 -19.35 -3.73
CA VAL A 104 -3.41 -20.06 -2.49
C VAL A 104 -4.00 -19.31 -1.31
N LYS A 105 -4.27 -20.05 -0.24
CA LYS A 105 -4.83 -19.54 1.00
C LYS A 105 -4.08 -20.11 2.18
N ASP A 106 -3.91 -19.29 3.19
CA ASP A 106 -3.49 -19.70 4.52
C ASP A 106 -4.78 -19.79 5.35
N THR A 107 -5.23 -21.01 5.63
CA THR A 107 -6.50 -21.20 6.36
C THR A 107 -6.37 -21.02 7.87
N HIS A 108 -5.15 -21.01 8.40
CA HIS A 108 -4.88 -20.94 9.84
C HIS A 108 -4.34 -19.57 10.29
N GLY A 109 -3.87 -18.74 9.36
CA GLY A 109 -3.25 -17.46 9.62
C GLY A 109 -1.85 -17.58 10.26
N ASP A 110 -1.16 -18.70 10.06
CA ASP A 110 0.13 -19.00 10.67
C ASP A 110 1.34 -18.61 9.77
N GLY A 111 1.06 -18.02 8.60
CA GLY A 111 2.07 -17.61 7.63
C GLY A 111 2.46 -18.72 6.65
N PHE A 112 1.67 -19.80 6.56
CA PHE A 112 1.86 -20.90 5.61
C PHE A 112 0.61 -21.12 4.76
N PHE A 113 0.79 -21.16 3.44
CA PHE A 113 -0.27 -21.55 2.53
C PHE A 113 -0.48 -23.06 2.55
N ASP A 114 -1.72 -23.50 2.71
CA ASP A 114 -2.11 -24.90 2.88
C ASP A 114 -3.24 -25.34 1.91
N LYS A 115 -3.89 -24.39 1.25
CA LYS A 115 -4.86 -24.64 0.19
C LYS A 115 -4.53 -23.91 -1.11
N ALA A 116 -4.89 -24.54 -2.23
CA ALA A 116 -4.82 -23.96 -3.56
C ALA A 116 -6.16 -24.03 -4.31
N PHE A 117 -6.38 -23.08 -5.21
CA PHE A 117 -7.62 -22.87 -5.96
C PHE A 117 -7.30 -22.38 -7.36
N THR A 118 -8.18 -22.64 -8.33
CA THR A 118 -8.15 -21.97 -9.63
C THR A 118 -9.22 -20.88 -9.66
N MET A 119 -8.86 -19.69 -10.11
CA MET A 119 -9.83 -18.62 -10.36
C MET A 119 -10.59 -18.90 -11.67
N ASN A 120 -11.93 -18.90 -11.65
CA ASN A 120 -12.73 -19.08 -12.87
C ASN A 120 -13.10 -17.74 -13.56
N ALA A 121 -13.85 -17.80 -14.66
CA ALA A 121 -14.22 -16.63 -15.47
C ALA A 121 -15.10 -15.61 -14.74
N TYR A 122 -15.76 -16.05 -13.65
CA TYR A 122 -16.64 -15.23 -12.83
C TYR A 122 -15.93 -14.75 -11.55
N GLY A 123 -14.61 -14.88 -11.45
CA GLY A 123 -13.87 -14.48 -10.25
C GLY A 123 -14.18 -15.34 -9.02
N MET A 124 -14.66 -16.58 -9.21
CA MET A 124 -14.91 -17.53 -8.12
C MET A 124 -13.76 -18.54 -8.01
N LEU A 125 -13.43 -18.91 -6.77
CA LEU A 125 -12.47 -19.98 -6.48
C LEU A 125 -13.12 -21.34 -6.75
N VAL A 126 -12.45 -22.15 -7.57
CA VAL A 126 -12.85 -23.53 -7.89
C VAL A 126 -11.65 -24.46 -7.75
N ASN A 127 -11.89 -25.77 -7.83
CA ASN A 127 -10.84 -26.80 -7.77
C ASN A 127 -9.97 -26.68 -6.52
N GLU A 128 -10.62 -26.52 -5.36
CA GLU A 128 -9.93 -26.52 -4.07
C GLU A 128 -9.08 -27.80 -3.93
N SER A 129 -7.81 -27.61 -3.57
CA SER A 129 -6.84 -28.68 -3.38
C SER A 129 -6.01 -28.40 -2.14
N ASN A 130 -5.75 -29.41 -1.32
CA ASN A 130 -4.75 -29.31 -0.27
C ASN A 130 -3.35 -29.31 -0.90
N ILE A 131 -2.44 -28.52 -0.35
CA ILE A 131 -1.04 -28.45 -0.78
C ILE A 131 -0.12 -28.69 0.42
N ASP A 132 1.13 -29.08 0.15
CA ASP A 132 2.15 -29.07 1.18
C ASP A 132 2.36 -27.63 1.67
N PRO A 133 2.42 -27.39 3.00
CA PRO A 133 2.52 -26.04 3.54
C PRO A 133 3.71 -25.24 3.01
N VAL A 134 3.46 -24.04 2.47
CA VAL A 134 4.51 -23.14 1.97
C VAL A 134 4.47 -21.80 2.69
N GLY A 135 5.57 -21.47 3.37
CA GLY A 135 5.70 -20.21 4.10
C GLY A 135 5.73 -19.00 3.18
N TYR A 136 5.20 -17.87 3.66
CA TYR A 136 5.22 -16.60 2.94
C TYR A 136 5.52 -15.41 3.85
N ARG A 137 5.72 -14.25 3.23
CA ARG A 137 5.84 -12.94 3.88
C ARG A 137 4.81 -12.01 3.26
N GLN A 138 4.00 -11.33 4.08
CA GLN A 138 3.14 -10.26 3.60
C GLN A 138 3.98 -9.03 3.20
N ALA A 139 3.59 -8.37 2.13
CA ALA A 139 4.18 -7.13 1.64
C ALA A 139 3.10 -6.25 1.01
N ASN A 140 3.22 -4.94 1.15
CA ASN A 140 2.45 -3.99 0.35
C ASN A 140 3.35 -3.53 -0.79
N GLN A 141 2.90 -3.73 -2.03
CA GLN A 141 3.61 -3.30 -3.22
C GLN A 141 2.84 -2.16 -3.87
N THR A 142 3.52 -1.08 -4.21
CA THR A 142 2.95 -0.04 -5.08
C THR A 142 2.81 -0.62 -6.48
N ILE A 143 1.63 -0.48 -7.10
CA ILE A 143 1.31 -1.15 -8.37
C ILE A 143 0.97 -0.20 -9.52
N GLU A 144 0.89 1.09 -9.24
CA GLU A 144 0.71 2.16 -10.23
C GLU A 144 1.70 3.27 -9.91
N ASP A 145 2.12 4.02 -10.94
CA ASP A 145 2.99 5.20 -10.83
C ASP A 145 2.33 6.29 -9.97
N GLY A 146 2.44 6.12 -8.66
CA GLY A 146 2.16 7.14 -7.67
C GLY A 146 3.42 7.91 -7.30
N PHE A 147 3.23 9.04 -6.64
CA PHE A 147 4.34 9.81 -6.11
C PHE A 147 4.37 9.72 -4.59
N LYS A 148 5.58 9.79 -4.05
CA LYS A 148 5.81 10.06 -2.65
C LYS A 148 7.04 10.94 -2.55
N TYR A 149 6.94 12.05 -1.82
CA TYR A 149 8.11 12.84 -1.49
C TYR A 149 8.12 13.23 -0.02
N GLU A 150 9.33 13.43 0.50
CA GLU A 150 9.58 13.75 1.89
C GLU A 150 10.65 14.85 1.98
N LEU A 151 10.41 15.85 2.83
CA LEU A 151 11.44 16.70 3.42
C LEU A 151 11.72 16.16 4.82
N ILE A 152 12.97 15.86 5.11
CA ILE A 152 13.42 15.21 6.34
C ILE A 152 14.38 16.14 7.05
N TYR A 153 14.10 16.46 8.30
CA TYR A 153 14.99 17.31 9.08
C TYR A 153 16.30 16.59 9.39
N GLN A 154 17.45 17.16 9.00
CA GLN A 154 18.78 16.56 9.22
C GLN A 154 19.53 17.20 10.39
N GLY A 155 18.89 18.12 11.12
CA GLY A 155 19.52 18.89 12.18
C GLY A 155 20.03 20.25 11.72
N ARG A 156 20.72 20.91 12.65
CA ARG A 156 21.33 22.22 12.46
C ARG A 156 22.84 22.11 12.68
N ASP A 157 23.58 23.01 12.06
CA ASP A 157 25.01 23.20 12.28
C ASP A 157 25.27 24.70 12.37
N SER A 158 25.58 25.18 13.57
CA SER A 158 25.69 26.61 13.89
C SER A 158 24.43 27.41 13.54
N SER A 159 24.38 28.12 12.42
CA SER A 159 23.19 28.83 11.93
C SER A 159 22.52 28.12 10.76
N VAL A 160 23.08 27.03 10.24
CA VAL A 160 22.60 26.37 9.02
C VAL A 160 21.73 25.17 9.37
N VAL A 161 20.46 25.20 9.00
CA VAL A 161 19.56 24.04 9.02
C VAL A 161 19.76 23.23 7.75
N ARG A 162 19.81 21.91 7.91
CA ARG A 162 19.88 20.94 6.80
C ARG A 162 18.57 20.15 6.71
N ILE A 163 18.04 20.04 5.49
CA ILE A 163 16.82 19.31 5.19
C ILE A 163 17.10 18.41 3.99
N ALA A 164 16.85 17.12 4.12
CA ALA A 164 16.98 16.18 3.01
C ALA A 164 15.64 16.06 2.28
N TYR A 165 15.66 16.29 0.97
CA TYR A 165 14.58 15.96 0.05
C TYR A 165 14.75 14.53 -0.48
N ARG A 166 13.66 13.76 -0.50
CA ARG A 166 13.62 12.41 -1.11
C ARG A 166 12.33 12.21 -1.89
N GLU A 167 12.45 11.63 -3.08
CA GLU A 167 11.32 11.19 -3.91
C GLU A 167 11.39 9.66 -4.12
N TYR A 168 10.24 9.00 -4.09
CA TYR A 168 10.13 7.55 -4.16
C TYR A 168 9.30 7.12 -5.37
N THR A 169 9.65 5.96 -5.92
CA THR A 169 8.81 5.19 -6.86
C THR A 169 8.87 3.74 -6.41
N ASP A 170 7.74 3.04 -6.41
CA ASP A 170 7.63 1.67 -5.89
C ASP A 170 8.12 1.50 -4.44
N ASN A 171 7.95 2.52 -3.60
CA ASN A 171 8.50 2.59 -2.24
C ASN A 171 10.03 2.51 -2.16
N LEU A 172 10.74 2.65 -3.28
CA LEU A 172 12.19 2.76 -3.34
C LEU A 172 12.59 4.23 -3.56
N ALA A 173 13.47 4.74 -2.70
CA ALA A 173 14.03 6.07 -2.87
C ALA A 173 14.86 6.08 -4.16
N LYS A 174 14.56 6.99 -5.09
CA LYS A 174 15.35 7.11 -6.31
C LYS A 174 16.61 7.92 -6.01
N PRO A 175 17.83 7.37 -6.17
CA PRO A 175 19.07 8.11 -5.91
C PRO A 175 19.21 9.39 -6.75
N ALA A 176 18.61 9.42 -7.95
CA ALA A 176 18.62 10.57 -8.83
C ALA A 176 17.69 11.74 -8.38
N PHE A 177 16.85 11.53 -7.36
CA PHE A 177 15.89 12.52 -6.86
C PHE A 177 16.02 12.76 -5.36
N SER A 178 17.25 12.73 -4.85
CA SER A 178 17.60 13.18 -3.50
C SER A 178 18.43 14.46 -3.55
N GLN A 179 18.09 15.44 -2.71
CA GLN A 179 18.82 16.71 -2.62
C GLN A 179 18.94 17.12 -1.14
N GLU A 180 20.08 17.68 -0.75
CA GLU A 180 20.21 18.36 0.54
C GLU A 180 19.92 19.85 0.36
N LEU A 181 19.03 20.39 1.18
CA LEU A 181 18.66 21.80 1.24
C LEU A 181 19.25 22.41 2.49
N THR A 182 19.80 23.61 2.35
CA THR A 182 20.43 24.34 3.46
C THR A 182 19.83 25.73 3.58
N TYR A 183 19.45 26.12 4.79
CA TYR A 183 18.92 27.44 5.09
C TYR A 183 19.64 28.05 6.30
N THR A 184 20.04 29.31 6.20
CA THR A 184 20.66 30.04 7.31
C THR A 184 19.58 30.66 8.17
N LEU A 185 19.58 30.33 9.46
CA LEU A 185 18.70 30.88 10.47
C LEU A 185 19.32 32.14 11.09
N GLU A 186 18.48 33.12 11.34
CA GLU A 186 18.80 34.28 12.16
C GLU A 186 18.23 34.09 13.58
N PRO A 187 19.01 34.32 14.65
CA PRO A 187 18.54 34.14 16.02
C PRO A 187 17.27 34.96 16.33
N GLY A 188 16.21 34.28 16.75
CA GLY A 188 14.94 34.93 17.13
C GLY A 188 14.10 35.44 15.96
N VAL A 189 14.44 35.09 14.72
CA VAL A 189 13.73 35.51 13.52
C VAL A 189 13.21 34.28 12.75
N ASP A 190 11.92 34.33 12.41
CA ASP A 190 11.27 33.33 11.57
C ASP A 190 11.93 33.28 10.19
N THR A 191 12.31 32.07 9.74
CA THR A 191 12.98 31.86 8.45
C THR A 191 11.99 31.29 7.44
N PRO A 192 11.57 32.05 6.40
CA PRO A 192 10.72 31.53 5.34
C PRO A 192 11.52 30.59 4.43
N VAL A 193 10.90 29.47 4.08
CA VAL A 193 11.45 28.44 3.21
C VAL A 193 10.45 28.16 2.10
N ARG A 194 10.94 28.23 0.87
CA ARG A 194 10.19 27.78 -0.31
C ARG A 194 11.02 26.76 -1.06
N PHE A 195 10.45 25.59 -1.26
CA PHE A 195 11.06 24.51 -2.02
C PHE A 195 9.98 23.82 -2.86
N ARG A 196 10.14 23.87 -4.19
CA ARG A 196 9.07 23.51 -5.14
C ARG A 196 7.78 24.24 -4.76
N ASP A 197 6.68 23.50 -4.59
CA ASP A 197 5.37 24.06 -4.24
C ASP A 197 5.19 24.28 -2.73
N VAL A 198 6.04 23.68 -1.90
CA VAL A 198 6.01 23.78 -0.44
C VAL A 198 6.51 25.15 0.02
N SER A 199 5.67 25.84 0.79
CA SER A 199 6.00 27.03 1.57
C SER A 199 5.86 26.73 3.05
N LEU A 200 6.93 26.96 3.81
CA LEU A 200 6.93 26.82 5.26
C LEU A 200 7.73 27.94 5.93
N THR A 201 7.48 28.16 7.21
CA THR A 201 8.29 29.03 8.06
C THR A 201 8.90 28.21 9.19
N ILE A 202 10.21 28.31 9.35
CA ILE A 202 10.93 27.75 10.49
C ILE A 202 10.90 28.79 11.61
N HIS A 203 10.39 28.39 12.77
CA HIS A 203 10.33 29.23 13.98
C HIS A 203 11.55 29.00 14.88
N GLU A 204 11.93 27.74 15.04
CA GLU A 204 13.07 27.33 15.86
C GLU A 204 13.65 26.03 15.32
N ALA A 205 14.97 25.86 15.38
CA ALA A 205 15.60 24.58 15.05
C ALA A 205 16.94 24.43 15.77
N ASP A 206 17.25 23.21 16.18
CA ASP A 206 18.51 22.83 16.82
C ASP A 206 18.94 21.41 16.40
N ASN A 207 20.00 20.87 16.97
CA ASN A 207 20.53 19.57 16.54
C ASN A 207 19.66 18.38 16.98
N ASN A 208 18.50 18.62 17.60
CA ASN A 208 17.56 17.61 18.08
C ASN A 208 16.19 17.73 17.41
N GLN A 209 15.68 18.94 17.19
CA GLN A 209 14.32 19.19 16.71
C GLN A 209 14.18 20.47 15.89
N ILE A 210 13.07 20.56 15.16
CA ILE A 210 12.63 21.74 14.41
C ILE A 210 11.16 22.04 14.71
N VAL A 211 10.85 23.31 14.93
CA VAL A 211 9.51 23.87 15.08
C VAL A 211 9.22 24.75 13.87
N TYR A 212 8.13 24.46 13.16
CA TYR A 212 7.82 25.09 11.87
C TYR A 212 6.33 25.07 11.60
N THR A 213 5.89 25.91 10.66
CA THR A 213 4.52 25.92 10.14
C THR A 213 4.56 25.82 8.63
N VAL A 214 3.78 24.91 8.05
CA VAL A 214 3.63 24.82 6.58
C VAL A 214 2.42 25.65 6.17
N GLN A 215 2.59 26.64 5.29
CA GLN A 215 1.49 27.49 4.84
C GLN A 215 0.79 26.95 3.59
N SER A 216 1.56 26.39 2.65
CA SER A 216 1.03 25.91 1.37
C SER A 216 1.96 24.90 0.71
N GLY A 217 1.45 24.28 -0.35
CA GLY A 217 2.13 23.22 -1.08
C GLY A 217 1.72 21.86 -0.55
N PHE A 218 1.11 21.10 -1.44
CA PHE A 218 0.85 19.67 -1.46
C PHE A 218 0.22 19.39 -2.83
#